data_AF-A0A9W9QPL0-F1
#
_entry.id   AF-A0A9W9QPL0-F1
#
_cell.length_a   1.000
_cell.length_b   1.000
_cell.length_c   1.000
_cell.angle_alpha   90.00
_cell.angle_beta   90.00
_cell.angle_gamma   90.00
#
_symmetry.space_group_name_H-M   'P 1'
#
loop_
_entity.id
_entity.type
_entity.pdbx_description
1 polymer ?
#
loop_
_entity_poly.entity_id
_entity_poly.type
_entity_poly.pdbx_seq_one_letter_code
_entity_poly.pdbx_strand_id
1 'polypeptide(L)'
;MSDDDDYMNMVIEEAPQKETFTQKKRREQREAEARGRTLSKSERAAQEAARRDEALATSTLNPASKGFQMMAKLGFKPGEALGKRNASDSENDSSKSRAEPLNLIFKENRGGIGLDSEKKRKIREEAEEASKKIKHEEGTYRDRVREERETKRTEAQVRAAQKVAERLDAGEGSDQTKAEDDSKSKEDEPKVKSKPVKLTSQINVLYRGLVREREKHDSDRQARHAMQTSLPSSFFPRAKLPEYDDPTLERDDKKALGQVDHQTSALEIELDDEDEELDAFNALAPSERLHKLVMYLREEHRYCFWCKHAYETEEELEGCPGLTEEDHD
;
A
#
# COMPACT_ATOMS: atom_id res chain seq x y z
N MET A 1 -1.39 -69.83 16.60
CA MET A 1 -0.70 -68.59 16.21
C MET A 1 -1.76 -67.60 15.77
N SER A 2 -1.64 -66.35 16.23
CA SER A 2 -2.54 -65.21 16.03
C SER A 2 -3.69 -65.08 17.04
N ASP A 3 -3.31 -64.86 18.31
CA ASP A 3 -4.08 -64.05 19.27
C ASP A 3 -3.32 -62.73 19.61
N ASP A 4 -2.17 -62.49 18.96
CA ASP A 4 -1.29 -61.33 19.21
C ASP A 4 -1.61 -60.11 18.32
N ASP A 5 -2.47 -60.25 17.30
CA ASP A 5 -2.73 -59.20 16.29
C ASP A 5 -3.87 -58.23 16.67
N ASP A 6 -4.70 -58.53 17.68
CA ASP A 6 -5.74 -57.61 18.19
C ASP A 6 -5.23 -56.70 19.32
N TYR A 7 -3.98 -56.89 19.76
CA TYR A 7 -3.33 -56.09 20.80
C TYR A 7 -2.82 -54.73 20.30
N MET A 8 -2.76 -54.52 18.97
CA MET A 8 -2.20 -53.30 18.36
C MET A 8 -3.21 -52.45 17.58
N ASN A 9 -4.51 -52.80 17.58
CA ASN A 9 -5.55 -52.04 16.90
C ASN A 9 -6.63 -51.45 17.83
N MET A 10 -6.30 -51.26 19.12
CA MET A 10 -7.09 -50.42 20.00
C MET A 10 -6.88 -48.96 19.59
N VAL A 11 -7.68 -48.48 18.62
CA VAL A 11 -7.80 -47.05 18.34
C VAL A 11 -8.23 -46.38 19.64
N ILE A 12 -7.31 -45.64 20.26
CA ILE A 12 -7.63 -44.76 21.36
C ILE A 12 -8.59 -43.73 20.76
N GLU A 13 -9.90 -43.91 20.95
CA GLU A 13 -10.87 -42.86 20.67
C GLU A 13 -10.46 -41.67 21.51
N GLU A 14 -9.78 -40.69 20.89
CA GLU A 14 -9.48 -39.43 21.52
C GLU A 14 -10.80 -38.88 22.02
N ALA A 15 -10.96 -38.87 23.35
CA ALA A 15 -12.20 -38.45 23.97
C ALA A 15 -12.58 -37.09 23.36
N PRO A 16 -13.82 -36.91 22.86
CA PRO A 16 -14.19 -35.69 22.19
C PRO A 16 -13.83 -34.53 23.10
N GLN A 17 -12.91 -33.67 22.64
CA GLN A 17 -12.38 -32.59 23.46
C GLN A 17 -13.57 -31.85 24.05
N LYS A 18 -13.73 -31.94 25.38
CA LYS A 18 -14.87 -31.36 26.08
C LYS A 18 -14.81 -29.88 25.80
N GLU A 19 -15.78 -29.40 25.02
CA GLU A 19 -15.86 -27.98 24.70
C GLU A 19 -15.77 -27.18 25.98
N THR A 20 -14.90 -26.17 25.95
CA THR A 20 -14.82 -25.24 27.07
C THR A 20 -16.20 -24.63 27.32
N PHE A 21 -16.51 -24.35 28.58
CA PHE A 21 -17.83 -23.82 28.96
C PHE A 21 -18.21 -22.56 28.17
N THR A 22 -17.22 -21.74 27.82
CA THR A 22 -17.36 -20.54 26.98
C THR A 22 -17.74 -20.89 25.53
N GLN A 23 -17.13 -21.91 24.95
CA GLN A 23 -17.45 -22.40 23.60
C GLN A 23 -18.84 -23.02 23.54
N LYS A 24 -19.21 -23.83 24.53
CA LYS A 24 -20.55 -24.44 24.64
C LYS A 24 -21.63 -23.36 24.77
N LYS A 25 -21.43 -22.38 25.66
CA LYS A 25 -22.35 -21.25 25.84
C LYS A 25 -22.50 -20.41 24.57
N ARG A 26 -21.42 -20.21 23.80
CA ARG A 26 -21.46 -19.48 22.53
C ARG A 26 -22.22 -20.23 21.44
N ARG A 27 -22.11 -21.57 21.39
CA ARG A 27 -22.92 -22.39 20.46
C ARG A 27 -24.39 -22.33 20.83
N GLU A 28 -24.74 -22.56 22.08
CA GLU A 28 -26.13 -22.52 22.56
C GLU A 28 -26.76 -21.15 22.33
N GLN A 29 -26.01 -20.05 22.54
CA GLN A 29 -26.47 -18.70 22.21
C GLN A 29 -26.71 -18.51 20.71
N ARG A 30 -25.80 -18.98 19.85
CA ARG A 30 -25.98 -18.90 18.38
C ARG A 30 -27.14 -19.75 17.89
N GLU A 31 -27.34 -20.94 18.45
CA GLU A 31 -28.49 -21.79 18.13
C GLU A 31 -29.81 -21.21 18.64
N ALA A 32 -29.82 -20.61 19.83
CA ALA A 32 -30.97 -19.92 20.38
C ALA A 32 -31.33 -18.67 19.55
N GLU A 33 -30.33 -17.91 19.09
CA GLU A 33 -30.50 -16.78 18.18
C GLU A 33 -31.05 -17.24 16.82
N ALA A 34 -30.53 -18.35 16.27
CA ALA A 34 -31.01 -18.91 15.02
C ALA A 34 -32.44 -19.48 15.12
N ARG A 35 -32.80 -20.12 16.24
CA ARG A 35 -34.16 -20.62 16.51
C ARG A 35 -35.15 -19.50 16.84
N GLY A 36 -34.69 -18.44 17.51
CA GLY A 36 -35.49 -17.28 17.87
C GLY A 36 -35.72 -16.31 16.71
N ARG A 37 -34.88 -16.36 15.67
CA ARG A 37 -35.06 -15.55 14.46
C ARG A 37 -36.23 -16.07 13.64
N THR A 38 -37.36 -15.36 13.71
CA THR A 38 -38.45 -15.57 12.77
C THR A 38 -38.02 -15.12 11.37
N LEU A 39 -38.22 -15.99 10.38
CA LEU A 39 -37.90 -15.63 9.00
C LEU A 39 -38.74 -14.44 8.55
N SER A 40 -38.07 -13.47 7.95
CA SER A 40 -38.70 -12.30 7.34
C SER A 40 -39.61 -12.70 6.17
N LYS A 41 -40.52 -11.81 5.78
CA LYS A 41 -41.45 -12.05 4.66
C LYS A 41 -40.72 -12.36 3.36
N SER A 42 -39.57 -11.71 3.11
CA SER A 42 -38.72 -11.96 1.94
C SER A 42 -38.03 -13.32 1.99
N GLU A 43 -37.52 -13.72 3.15
CA GLU A 43 -36.86 -15.02 3.32
C GLU A 43 -37.86 -16.18 3.15
N ARG A 44 -39.09 -16.04 3.64
CA ARG A 44 -40.15 -17.04 3.41
C ARG A 44 -40.51 -17.16 1.93
N ALA A 45 -40.64 -16.04 1.23
CA ALA A 45 -40.91 -16.04 -0.21
C ALA A 45 -39.77 -16.70 -1.00
N ALA A 46 -38.52 -16.46 -0.61
CA ALA A 46 -37.35 -17.09 -1.23
C ALA A 46 -37.33 -18.61 -0.98
N GLN A 47 -37.65 -19.07 0.23
CA GLN A 47 -37.76 -20.50 0.52
C GLN A 47 -38.91 -21.16 -0.24
N GLU A 48 -40.06 -20.49 -0.39
CA GLU A 48 -41.17 -21.00 -1.17
C GLU A 48 -40.84 -21.08 -2.66
N ALA A 49 -40.14 -20.07 -3.20
CA ALA A 49 -39.62 -20.08 -4.57
C ALA A 49 -38.60 -21.20 -4.77
N ALA A 50 -37.64 -21.36 -3.86
CA ALA A 50 -36.67 -22.46 -3.91
C ALA A 50 -37.36 -23.83 -3.87
N ARG A 51 -38.34 -24.02 -2.98
CA ARG A 51 -39.14 -25.25 -2.92
C ARG A 51 -39.92 -25.48 -4.22
N ARG A 52 -40.44 -24.42 -4.84
CA ARG A 52 -41.10 -24.50 -6.15
C ARG A 52 -40.11 -24.91 -7.23
N ASP A 53 -38.92 -24.34 -7.25
CA ASP A 53 -37.89 -24.63 -8.25
C ASP A 53 -37.33 -26.04 -8.07
N GLU A 54 -37.13 -26.49 -6.83
CA GLU A 54 -36.80 -27.88 -6.49
C GLU A 54 -37.91 -28.84 -6.91
N ALA A 55 -39.18 -28.47 -6.71
CA ALA A 55 -40.32 -29.28 -7.16
C ALA A 55 -40.45 -29.32 -8.69
N LEU A 56 -40.04 -28.26 -9.40
CA LEU A 56 -39.96 -28.24 -10.86
C LEU A 56 -38.74 -29.02 -11.39
N ALA A 57 -37.62 -29.00 -10.65
CA ALA A 57 -36.38 -29.69 -11.01
C ALA A 57 -36.40 -31.19 -10.66
N THR A 58 -37.17 -31.60 -9.64
CA THR A 58 -37.34 -33.01 -9.30
C THR A 58 -38.16 -33.70 -10.38
N SER A 59 -37.49 -34.52 -11.20
CA SER A 59 -38.09 -35.22 -12.33
C SER A 59 -39.41 -35.88 -11.96
N THR A 60 -40.49 -35.48 -12.64
CA THR A 60 -41.90 -35.84 -12.35
C THR A 60 -42.24 -37.32 -12.54
N LEU A 61 -41.26 -38.17 -12.87
CA LEU A 61 -41.41 -39.60 -13.17
C LEU A 61 -40.59 -40.46 -12.19
N ASN A 62 -40.79 -40.25 -10.88
CA ASN A 62 -40.20 -41.11 -9.85
C ASN A 62 -40.98 -42.46 -9.76
N PRO A 63 -40.32 -43.63 -9.86
CA PRO A 63 -40.96 -44.94 -9.74
C PRO A 63 -41.65 -45.20 -8.39
N ALA A 64 -41.30 -44.44 -7.35
CA ALA A 64 -41.95 -44.47 -6.04
C ALA A 64 -43.30 -43.71 -6.02
N SER A 65 -43.59 -42.86 -7.02
CA SER A 65 -44.85 -42.13 -7.09
C SER A 65 -46.00 -43.05 -7.51
N LYS A 66 -47.10 -43.03 -6.73
CA LYS A 66 -48.34 -43.77 -7.05
C LYS A 66 -48.87 -43.45 -8.45
N GLY A 67 -48.69 -42.20 -8.91
CA GLY A 67 -49.10 -41.76 -10.25
C GLY A 67 -48.33 -42.47 -11.36
N PHE A 68 -47.01 -42.60 -11.22
CA PHE A 68 -46.19 -43.34 -12.17
C PHE A 68 -46.54 -44.84 -12.19
N GLN A 69 -46.81 -45.43 -11.02
CA GLN A 69 -47.23 -46.84 -10.92
C GLN A 69 -48.59 -47.10 -11.58
N MET A 70 -49.54 -46.17 -11.51
CA MET A 70 -50.81 -46.28 -12.24
C MET A 70 -50.62 -46.13 -13.75
N MET A 71 -49.80 -45.18 -14.21
CA MET A 71 -49.50 -44.99 -15.63
C MET A 71 -48.78 -46.21 -16.23
N ALA A 72 -47.80 -46.76 -15.52
CA ALA A 72 -47.08 -47.96 -15.93
C ALA A 72 -48.03 -49.17 -16.10
N LYS A 73 -49.02 -49.34 -15.20
CA LYS A 73 -50.05 -50.38 -15.30
C LYS A 73 -51.00 -50.18 -16.49
N LEU A 74 -51.17 -48.95 -16.97
CA LEU A 74 -51.94 -48.61 -18.16
C LEU A 74 -51.12 -48.68 -19.46
N GLY A 75 -49.87 -49.14 -19.40
CA GLY A 75 -49.01 -49.36 -20.57
C GLY A 75 -48.05 -48.22 -20.89
N PHE A 76 -47.91 -47.21 -20.02
CA PHE A 76 -46.90 -46.16 -20.19
C PHE A 76 -45.49 -46.70 -19.95
N LYS A 77 -44.60 -46.49 -20.91
CA LYS A 77 -43.17 -46.80 -20.78
C LYS A 77 -42.39 -45.51 -20.50
N PRO A 78 -41.44 -45.51 -19.55
CA PRO A 78 -40.64 -44.33 -19.26
C PRO A 78 -39.89 -43.89 -20.52
N GLY A 79 -40.11 -42.64 -20.95
CA GLY A 79 -39.52 -42.06 -22.16
C GLY A 79 -40.40 -42.09 -23.41
N GLU A 80 -41.57 -42.72 -23.39
CA GLU A 80 -42.53 -42.67 -24.50
C GLU A 80 -43.55 -41.54 -24.28
N ALA A 81 -43.88 -40.78 -25.32
CA ALA A 81 -44.89 -39.73 -25.23
C ALA A 81 -46.30 -40.34 -25.31
N LEU A 82 -47.23 -39.78 -24.53
CA LEU A 82 -48.62 -40.25 -24.49
C LEU A 82 -49.35 -39.91 -25.81
N GLY A 83 -50.17 -40.85 -26.30
CA GLY A 83 -51.04 -40.65 -27.48
C GLY A 83 -50.83 -41.70 -28.58
N LYS A 84 -51.77 -41.77 -29.54
CA LYS A 84 -51.65 -42.66 -30.71
C LYS A 84 -50.63 -42.08 -31.67
N ARG A 85 -49.54 -42.81 -31.94
CA ARG A 85 -48.61 -42.48 -33.03
C ARG A 85 -49.32 -42.63 -34.39
N ASN A 86 -49.58 -41.52 -35.07
CA ASN A 86 -50.00 -41.54 -36.47
C ASN A 86 -48.74 -41.53 -37.35
N ALA A 87 -48.62 -42.49 -38.27
CA ALA A 87 -47.45 -42.63 -39.14
C ALA A 87 -47.33 -41.53 -40.23
N SER A 88 -48.25 -40.55 -40.23
CA SER A 88 -48.35 -39.47 -41.22
C SER A 88 -47.73 -38.14 -40.78
N ASP A 89 -47.21 -38.03 -39.55
CA ASP A 89 -46.68 -36.76 -39.06
C ASP A 89 -45.18 -36.64 -39.42
N SER A 90 -44.90 -35.96 -40.53
CA SER A 90 -43.57 -35.51 -40.93
C SER A 90 -42.91 -34.67 -39.83
N GLU A 91 -41.58 -34.72 -39.74
CA GLU A 91 -40.73 -34.25 -38.63
C GLU A 91 -40.84 -32.76 -38.22
N ASN A 92 -41.71 -31.96 -38.84
CA ASN A 92 -41.80 -30.51 -38.66
C ASN A 92 -43.14 -29.98 -38.14
N ASP A 93 -44.08 -30.84 -37.71
CA ASP A 93 -45.33 -30.34 -37.12
C ASP A 93 -45.26 -30.17 -35.59
N SER A 94 -45.81 -29.06 -35.09
CA SER A 94 -45.85 -28.70 -33.67
C SER A 94 -46.77 -29.60 -32.83
N SER A 95 -47.36 -30.61 -33.46
CA SER A 95 -48.26 -31.63 -32.91
C SER A 95 -47.53 -32.88 -32.39
N LYS A 96 -46.18 -32.91 -32.40
CA LYS A 96 -45.41 -34.01 -31.79
C LYS A 96 -45.75 -34.10 -30.30
N SER A 97 -46.21 -35.28 -29.86
CA SER A 97 -46.50 -35.54 -28.45
C SER A 97 -45.23 -35.30 -27.62
N ARG A 98 -45.29 -34.35 -26.68
CA ARG A 98 -44.15 -33.94 -25.86
C ARG A 98 -43.97 -34.90 -24.70
N ALA A 99 -42.73 -35.34 -24.47
CA ALA A 99 -42.36 -36.13 -23.30
C ALA A 99 -42.19 -35.28 -22.03
N GLU A 100 -41.89 -33.98 -22.20
CA GLU A 100 -41.69 -33.02 -21.11
C GLU A 100 -42.85 -32.03 -21.02
N PRO A 101 -43.26 -31.65 -19.80
CA PRO A 101 -44.29 -30.63 -19.59
C PRO A 101 -43.85 -29.27 -20.14
N LEU A 102 -44.83 -28.45 -20.53
CA LEU A 102 -44.56 -27.11 -21.03
C LEU A 102 -44.05 -26.18 -19.93
N ASN A 103 -42.91 -25.54 -20.17
CA ASN A 103 -42.39 -24.48 -19.30
C ASN A 103 -43.23 -23.20 -19.48
N LEU A 104 -44.01 -22.85 -18.46
CA LEU A 104 -44.77 -21.60 -18.41
C LEU A 104 -43.89 -20.48 -17.86
N ILE A 105 -43.54 -19.50 -18.70
CA ILE A 105 -42.85 -18.29 -18.28
C ILE A 105 -43.92 -17.30 -17.81
N PHE A 106 -44.11 -17.21 -16.50
CA PHE A 106 -45.00 -16.21 -15.92
C PHE A 106 -44.33 -14.84 -15.98
N LYS A 107 -44.96 -13.91 -16.70
CA LYS A 107 -44.50 -12.53 -16.74
C LYS A 107 -45.03 -11.79 -15.51
N GLU A 108 -44.18 -11.62 -14.51
CA GLU A 108 -44.55 -10.93 -13.26
C GLU A 108 -44.65 -9.41 -13.44
N ASN A 109 -44.07 -8.89 -14.52
CA ASN A 109 -44.03 -7.45 -14.82
C ASN A 109 -45.14 -7.03 -15.79
N ARG A 110 -45.76 -5.88 -15.53
CA ARG A 110 -46.67 -5.18 -16.47
C ARG A 110 -45.96 -4.52 -17.66
N GLY A 111 -44.68 -4.83 -17.88
CA GLY A 111 -43.89 -4.25 -18.98
C GLY A 111 -44.29 -4.82 -20.34
N GLY A 112 -43.94 -4.12 -21.42
CA GLY A 112 -44.09 -4.62 -22.80
C GLY A 112 -43.27 -5.88 -23.06
N ILE A 113 -43.71 -6.74 -23.99
CA ILE A 113 -42.94 -7.90 -24.46
C ILE A 113 -41.73 -7.34 -25.26
N GLY A 114 -40.50 -7.65 -24.85
CA GLY A 114 -39.27 -7.20 -25.53
C GLY A 114 -38.35 -6.30 -24.69
N LEU A 115 -38.86 -5.56 -23.70
CA LEU A 115 -38.04 -4.66 -22.86
C LEU A 115 -36.95 -5.40 -22.05
N ASP A 116 -37.21 -6.64 -21.64
CA ASP A 116 -36.25 -7.42 -20.87
C ASP A 116 -35.05 -7.85 -21.73
N SER A 117 -35.23 -8.00 -23.05
CA SER A 117 -34.13 -8.30 -23.97
C SER A 117 -33.22 -7.08 -24.19
N GLU A 118 -33.80 -5.89 -24.30
CA GLU A 118 -33.04 -4.64 -24.42
C GLU A 118 -32.30 -4.29 -23.14
N LYS A 119 -32.93 -4.50 -21.98
CA LYS A 119 -32.27 -4.33 -20.67
C LYS A 119 -31.09 -5.29 -20.51
N LYS A 120 -31.25 -6.57 -20.89
CA LYS A 120 -30.16 -7.54 -20.88
C LYS A 120 -29.01 -7.13 -21.82
N ARG A 121 -29.31 -6.55 -22.98
CA ARG A 121 -28.29 -6.02 -23.90
C ARG A 121 -27.53 -4.84 -23.29
N LYS A 122 -28.22 -3.87 -22.70
CA LYS A 122 -27.60 -2.71 -22.04
C LYS A 122 -26.70 -3.11 -20.88
N ILE A 123 -27.15 -4.02 -20.01
CA ILE A 123 -26.35 -4.51 -18.88
C ILE A 123 -25.07 -5.19 -19.36
N ARG A 124 -25.11 -5.93 -20.48
CA ARG A 124 -23.93 -6.56 -21.06
C ARG A 124 -22.94 -5.53 -21.62
N GLU A 125 -23.44 -4.53 -22.33
CA GLU A 125 -22.63 -3.44 -22.88
C GLU A 125 -21.94 -2.64 -21.77
N GLU A 126 -22.66 -2.27 -20.72
CA GLU A 126 -22.12 -1.58 -19.54
C GLU A 126 -21.05 -2.42 -18.82
N ALA A 127 -21.24 -3.75 -18.71
CA ALA A 127 -20.25 -4.65 -18.13
C ALA A 127 -18.97 -4.75 -19.00
N GLU A 128 -19.12 -4.78 -20.32
CA GLU A 128 -17.99 -4.76 -21.26
C GLU A 128 -17.24 -3.43 -21.20
N GLU A 129 -17.93 -2.30 -21.11
CA GLU A 129 -17.33 -0.98 -20.92
C GLU A 129 -16.60 -0.85 -19.58
N ALA A 130 -17.19 -1.35 -18.49
CA ALA A 130 -16.53 -1.39 -17.19
C ALA A 130 -15.24 -2.22 -17.24
N SER A 131 -15.27 -3.38 -17.92
CA SER A 131 -14.06 -4.21 -18.10
C SER A 131 -12.97 -3.52 -18.92
N LYS A 132 -13.34 -2.71 -19.92
CA LYS A 132 -12.40 -1.91 -20.73
C LYS A 132 -11.81 -0.75 -19.92
N LYS A 133 -12.62 -0.07 -19.10
CA LYS A 133 -12.17 1.00 -18.20
C LYS A 133 -11.17 0.47 -17.17
N ILE A 134 -11.45 -0.67 -16.54
CA ILE A 134 -10.52 -1.32 -15.60
C ILE A 134 -9.17 -1.65 -16.27
N LYS A 135 -9.19 -2.23 -17.49
CA LYS A 135 -7.94 -2.52 -18.23
C LYS A 135 -7.17 -1.26 -18.62
N HIS A 136 -7.87 -0.19 -19.00
CA HIS A 136 -7.24 1.10 -19.29
C HIS A 136 -6.62 1.70 -18.02
N GLU A 137 -7.34 1.67 -16.90
CA GLU A 137 -6.85 2.11 -15.59
C GLU A 137 -5.62 1.30 -15.13
N GLU A 138 -5.61 -0.03 -15.32
CA GLU A 138 -4.45 -0.88 -15.05
C GLU A 138 -3.22 -0.49 -15.88
N GLY A 139 -3.40 -0.16 -17.17
CA GLY A 139 -2.33 0.39 -18.02
C GLY A 139 -1.74 1.67 -17.42
N THR A 140 -2.62 2.62 -17.07
CA THR A 140 -2.19 3.89 -16.44
C THR A 140 -1.55 3.71 -15.07
N TYR A 141 -1.96 2.69 -14.29
CA TYR A 141 -1.36 2.39 -13.00
C TYR A 141 0.09 1.87 -13.15
N ARG A 142 0.34 0.98 -14.12
CA ARG A 142 1.69 0.46 -14.37
C ARG A 142 2.67 1.54 -14.79
N ASP A 143 2.21 2.48 -15.62
CA ASP A 143 3.04 3.59 -16.09
C ASP A 143 3.33 4.57 -14.95
N ARG A 144 2.33 4.94 -14.14
CA ARG A 144 2.53 5.75 -12.92
C ARG A 144 3.52 5.13 -11.95
N VAL A 145 3.41 3.82 -11.70
CA VAL A 145 4.33 3.11 -10.79
C VAL A 145 5.75 3.06 -11.37
N ARG A 146 5.90 2.99 -12.70
CA ARG A 146 7.21 3.04 -13.36
C ARG A 146 7.83 4.43 -13.18
N GLU A 147 7.08 5.48 -13.52
CA GLU A 147 7.52 6.87 -13.37
C GLU A 147 7.89 7.17 -11.91
N GLU A 148 7.08 6.76 -10.92
CA GLU A 148 7.37 6.96 -9.50
C GLU A 148 8.66 6.24 -9.06
N ARG A 149 8.96 5.07 -9.64
CA ARG A 149 10.22 4.36 -9.34
C ARG A 149 11.41 5.06 -9.98
N GLU A 150 11.26 5.56 -11.20
CA GLU A 150 12.30 6.31 -11.91
C GLU A 150 12.60 7.64 -11.20
N THR A 151 11.57 8.38 -10.77
CA THR A 151 11.75 9.60 -9.97
C THR A 151 12.43 9.31 -8.64
N LYS A 152 12.00 8.28 -7.91
CA LYS A 152 12.67 7.89 -6.64
C LYS A 152 14.12 7.46 -6.84
N ARG A 153 14.45 6.77 -7.94
CA ARG A 153 15.83 6.38 -8.27
C ARG A 153 16.69 7.62 -8.51
N THR A 154 16.22 8.54 -9.34
CA THR A 154 16.92 9.80 -9.63
C THR A 154 17.05 10.68 -8.40
N GLU A 155 16.03 10.79 -7.55
CA GLU A 155 16.11 11.49 -6.26
C GLU A 155 17.14 10.87 -5.31
N ALA A 156 17.25 9.54 -5.27
CA ALA A 156 18.28 8.86 -4.50
C ALA A 156 19.68 9.17 -5.03
N GLN A 157 19.87 9.22 -6.35
CA GLN A 157 21.11 9.65 -6.98
C GLN A 157 21.43 11.12 -6.66
N VAL A 158 20.44 12.02 -6.69
CA VAL A 158 20.59 13.43 -6.28
C VAL A 158 21.09 13.52 -4.84
N ARG A 159 20.43 12.82 -3.90
CA ARG A 159 20.86 12.79 -2.49
C ARG A 159 22.27 12.22 -2.33
N ALA A 160 22.66 11.24 -3.13
CA ALA A 160 24.02 10.70 -3.13
C ALA A 160 25.03 11.72 -3.65
N ALA A 161 24.75 12.38 -4.77
CA ALA A 161 25.60 13.42 -5.35
C ALA A 161 25.76 14.62 -4.41
N GLN A 162 24.68 15.06 -3.74
CA GLN A 162 24.72 16.12 -2.72
C GLN A 162 25.67 15.79 -1.57
N LYS A 163 25.64 14.54 -1.07
CA LYS A 163 26.56 14.10 -0.01
C LYS A 163 28.01 14.08 -0.46
N VAL A 164 28.26 13.72 -1.72
CA VAL A 164 29.61 13.73 -2.29
C VAL A 164 30.11 15.17 -2.44
N ALA A 165 29.29 16.06 -2.99
CA ALA A 165 29.62 17.49 -3.11
C ALA A 165 29.97 18.08 -1.73
N GLU A 166 29.08 17.95 -0.74
CA GLU A 166 29.33 18.42 0.63
C GLU A 166 30.63 17.84 1.22
N ARG A 167 30.92 16.56 0.99
CA ARG A 167 32.14 15.91 1.48
C ARG A 167 33.39 16.49 0.85
N LEU A 168 33.37 16.72 -0.46
CA LEU A 168 34.50 17.28 -1.19
C LEU A 168 34.73 18.75 -0.80
N ASP A 169 33.67 19.56 -0.75
CA ASP A 169 33.73 20.96 -0.29
C ASP A 169 34.21 21.08 1.16
N ALA A 170 33.79 20.16 2.04
CA ALA A 170 34.26 20.10 3.42
C ALA A 170 35.73 19.68 3.54
N GLY A 171 36.23 18.87 2.58
CA GLY A 171 37.63 18.48 2.48
C GLY A 171 38.51 19.65 2.08
N GLU A 172 38.14 20.37 1.00
CA GLU A 172 38.86 21.55 0.52
C GLU A 172 38.87 22.70 1.53
N GLY A 173 37.74 22.90 2.23
CA GLY A 173 37.63 23.90 3.30
C GLY A 173 38.46 23.58 4.56
N SER A 174 39.06 22.39 4.65
CA SER A 174 39.92 21.99 5.78
C SER A 174 41.42 21.99 5.46
N ASP A 175 41.79 22.13 4.19
CA ASP A 175 43.18 22.02 3.72
C ASP A 175 43.91 23.38 3.59
N GLN A 176 43.21 24.51 3.80
CA GLN A 176 43.83 25.84 3.75
C GLN A 176 44.34 26.38 5.10
N THR A 177 44.23 25.63 6.21
CA THR A 177 44.73 26.08 7.53
C THR A 177 45.64 25.10 8.26
N LYS A 178 46.37 24.22 7.55
CA LYS A 178 47.39 23.38 8.18
C LYS A 178 48.66 23.28 7.33
N ALA A 179 49.40 24.38 7.29
CA ALA A 179 50.85 24.31 7.16
C ALA A 179 51.47 24.50 8.56
N GLU A 180 52.37 23.57 8.91
CA GLU A 180 53.29 23.56 10.06
C GLU A 180 52.68 23.25 11.44
N ASP A 181 52.81 21.99 11.89
CA ASP A 181 53.84 21.61 12.87
C ASP A 181 53.76 20.10 13.20
N ASP A 182 54.93 19.54 13.44
CA ASP A 182 55.31 18.14 13.45
C ASP A 182 55.10 17.48 14.84
N SER A 183 54.88 16.17 14.80
CA SER A 183 55.30 15.18 15.81
C SER A 183 54.57 15.01 17.18
N LYS A 184 54.14 13.74 17.34
CA LYS A 184 54.20 12.86 18.54
C LYS A 184 53.05 12.84 19.57
N SER A 185 52.30 11.72 19.48
CA SER A 185 51.84 10.82 20.56
C SER A 185 51.28 11.41 21.87
N LYS A 186 49.98 11.18 22.12
CA LYS A 186 49.43 10.23 23.12
C LYS A 186 47.92 10.47 23.31
N GLU A 187 47.22 9.37 23.59
CA GLU A 187 45.88 9.19 24.17
C GLU A 187 45.06 10.46 24.44
N ASP A 188 43.89 10.60 23.80
CA ASP A 188 42.95 11.67 24.16
C ASP A 188 41.49 11.24 23.92
N GLU A 189 40.67 11.54 24.90
CA GLU A 189 39.20 11.45 24.90
C GLU A 189 38.56 12.14 23.68
N PRO A 190 37.30 11.80 23.32
CA PRO A 190 36.60 12.49 22.24
C PRO A 190 36.25 13.93 22.64
N LYS A 191 37.20 14.86 22.51
CA LYS A 191 36.94 16.29 22.47
C LYS A 191 36.15 16.59 21.20
N VAL A 192 34.83 16.64 21.33
CA VAL A 192 33.94 17.22 20.31
C VAL A 192 34.26 18.71 20.24
N LYS A 193 35.21 19.08 19.39
CA LYS A 193 35.42 20.48 19.00
C LYS A 193 34.15 20.90 18.26
N SER A 194 33.31 21.71 18.88
CA SER A 194 32.17 22.33 18.21
C SER A 194 32.74 23.23 17.12
N LYS A 195 32.68 22.75 15.87
CA LYS A 195 32.95 23.62 14.73
C LYS A 195 31.90 24.73 14.76
N PRO A 196 32.26 26.01 14.54
CA PRO A 196 31.26 27.05 14.41
C PRO A 196 30.30 26.66 13.29
N VAL A 197 29.00 26.62 13.59
CA VAL A 197 27.98 26.33 12.59
C VAL A 197 28.04 27.47 11.58
N LYS A 198 28.40 27.16 10.33
CA LYS A 198 28.40 28.14 9.25
C LYS A 198 26.94 28.48 8.96
N LEU A 199 26.63 29.77 8.74
CA LEU A 199 25.29 30.16 8.30
C LEU A 199 24.95 29.40 7.03
N THR A 200 23.73 28.87 6.95
CA THR A 200 23.27 28.04 5.84
C THR A 200 23.35 28.79 4.50
N SER A 201 23.23 30.11 4.52
CA SER A 201 23.37 31.01 3.37
C SER A 201 24.78 31.05 2.75
N GLN A 202 25.82 30.62 3.47
CA GLN A 202 27.20 30.54 2.94
C GLN A 202 27.48 29.21 2.23
N ILE A 203 26.54 28.26 2.32
CA ILE A 203 26.66 26.93 1.75
C ILE A 203 26.07 26.95 0.34
N ASN A 204 26.72 26.24 -0.60
CA ASN A 204 26.24 26.17 -1.97
C ASN A 204 24.80 25.61 -2.03
N VAL A 205 23.95 26.27 -2.81
CA VAL A 205 22.54 25.96 -3.02
C VAL A 205 22.31 24.48 -3.36
N LEU A 206 23.24 23.85 -4.08
CA LEU A 206 23.13 22.47 -4.57
C LEU A 206 22.99 21.43 -3.45
N TYR A 207 23.61 21.64 -2.29
CA TYR A 207 23.53 20.73 -1.13
C TYR A 207 23.12 21.42 0.19
N ARG A 208 22.93 22.74 0.21
CA ARG A 208 22.41 23.49 1.36
C ARG A 208 21.09 22.94 1.89
N GLY A 209 20.18 22.49 1.04
CA GLY A 209 18.92 21.87 1.47
C GLY A 209 19.11 20.60 2.29
N LEU A 210 20.16 19.82 1.99
CA LEU A 210 20.51 18.60 2.74
C LEU A 210 21.15 18.92 4.09
N VAL A 211 21.83 20.06 4.22
CA VAL A 211 22.32 20.58 5.52
C VAL A 211 21.15 21.09 6.36
N ARG A 212 20.26 21.91 5.78
CA ARG A 212 19.03 22.39 6.43
C ARG A 212 18.12 21.26 6.89
N GLU A 213 17.95 20.19 6.10
CA GLU A 213 17.15 19.01 6.49
C GLU A 213 17.75 18.31 7.73
N ARG A 214 19.09 18.20 7.82
CA ARG A 214 19.74 17.65 9.02
C ARG A 214 19.58 18.55 10.23
N GLU A 215 19.78 19.86 10.08
CA GLU A 215 19.63 20.83 11.17
C GLU A 215 18.20 20.86 11.70
N LYS A 216 17.21 20.82 10.80
CA LYS A 216 15.79 20.71 11.19
C LYS A 216 15.51 19.41 11.92
N HIS A 217 16.02 18.28 11.42
CA HIS A 217 15.86 16.99 12.10
C HIS A 217 16.53 16.97 13.48
N ASP A 218 17.72 17.56 13.60
CA ASP A 218 18.44 17.68 14.88
C ASP A 218 17.72 18.62 15.85
N SER A 219 17.16 19.73 15.34
CA SER A 219 16.30 20.64 16.10
C SER A 219 15.02 19.95 16.58
N ASP A 220 14.31 19.24 15.70
CA ASP A 220 13.11 18.44 16.05
C ASP A 220 13.45 17.37 17.10
N ARG A 221 14.60 16.72 16.98
CA ARG A 221 15.09 15.74 17.95
C ARG A 221 15.38 16.39 19.29
N GLN A 222 16.02 17.56 19.30
CA GLN A 222 16.29 18.35 20.51
C GLN A 222 14.98 18.83 21.14
N ALA A 223 14.01 19.31 20.36
CA ALA A 223 12.70 19.73 20.83
C ALA A 223 11.92 18.56 21.45
N ARG A 224 11.91 17.39 20.79
CA ARG A 224 11.30 16.16 21.34
C ARG A 224 11.99 15.71 22.63
N HIS A 225 13.31 15.74 22.67
CA HIS A 225 14.08 15.42 23.86
C HIS A 225 13.77 16.41 24.98
N ALA A 226 13.78 17.71 24.70
CA ALA A 226 13.45 18.78 25.64
C ALA A 226 12.03 18.59 26.20
N MET A 227 11.04 18.30 25.37
CA MET A 227 9.68 17.98 25.81
C MET A 227 9.67 16.77 26.75
N GLN A 228 10.37 15.68 26.39
CA GLN A 228 10.46 14.48 27.23
C GLN A 228 11.19 14.73 28.55
N THR A 229 12.23 15.57 28.57
CA THR A 229 13.03 15.88 29.77
C THR A 229 12.48 17.04 30.59
N SER A 230 11.57 17.85 30.05
CA SER A 230 10.89 18.94 30.77
C SER A 230 9.82 18.42 31.75
N LEU A 231 9.42 17.14 31.62
CA LEU A 231 8.55 16.50 32.60
C LEU A 231 9.33 16.22 33.90
N PRO A 232 8.80 16.58 35.08
CA PRO A 232 9.50 16.39 36.34
C PRO A 232 9.68 14.90 36.65
N SER A 233 10.85 14.36 36.30
CA SER A 233 11.36 13.10 36.82
C SER A 233 12.16 13.42 38.08
N SER A 234 11.86 12.72 39.18
CA SER A 234 12.50 12.87 40.50
C SER A 234 14.02 12.58 40.52
N PHE A 235 14.63 12.31 39.36
CA PHE A 235 16.03 11.94 39.21
C PHE A 235 16.93 13.07 38.65
N PHE A 236 16.38 14.15 38.09
CA PHE A 236 17.19 15.26 37.56
C PHE A 236 17.06 16.52 38.45
N PRO A 237 18.11 16.91 39.21
CA PRO A 237 18.09 18.00 40.18
C PRO A 237 18.19 19.42 39.55
N ARG A 238 17.90 19.54 38.26
CA ARG A 238 17.69 20.82 37.59
C ARG A 238 16.31 20.82 36.94
N ALA A 239 15.29 20.72 37.77
CA ALA A 239 13.98 21.24 37.39
C ALA A 239 14.17 22.75 37.19
N LYS A 240 14.29 23.22 35.94
CA LYS A 240 13.82 24.56 35.64
C LYS A 240 12.37 24.53 36.11
N LEU A 241 12.04 25.29 37.17
CA LEU A 241 10.63 25.52 37.53
C LEU A 241 9.88 25.84 36.22
N PRO A 242 8.60 25.47 36.05
CA PRO A 242 7.78 26.05 35.01
C PRO A 242 7.97 27.55 35.07
N GLU A 243 8.81 28.07 34.17
CA GLU A 243 9.11 29.48 34.13
C GLU A 243 7.78 30.11 33.76
N TYR A 244 7.48 31.26 34.36
CA TYR A 244 6.32 32.03 33.96
C TYR A 244 6.51 32.35 32.48
N ASP A 245 5.93 31.55 31.60
CA ASP A 245 6.00 31.69 30.16
C ASP A 245 5.07 32.85 29.83
N ASP A 246 5.62 34.05 30.04
CA ASP A 246 4.93 35.29 29.83
C ASP A 246 4.74 35.47 28.32
N PRO A 247 3.50 35.39 27.81
CA PRO A 247 3.23 35.51 26.38
C PRO A 247 3.52 36.91 25.85
N THR A 248 3.82 37.89 26.72
CA THR A 248 4.21 39.25 26.35
C THR A 248 5.70 39.43 26.13
N LEU A 249 6.55 38.46 26.51
CA LEU A 249 7.99 38.55 26.30
C LEU A 249 8.33 38.28 24.83
N GLU A 250 8.96 39.26 24.20
CA GLU A 250 9.48 39.12 22.85
C GLU A 250 10.71 38.20 22.84
N ARG A 251 11.10 37.75 21.64
CA ARG A 251 12.21 36.81 21.44
C ARG A 251 13.52 37.34 22.05
N ASP A 252 13.74 38.64 21.96
CA ASP A 252 14.93 39.32 22.48
C ASP A 252 14.92 39.39 24.01
N ASP A 253 13.73 39.51 24.63
CA ASP A 253 13.58 39.47 26.09
C ASP A 253 13.87 38.07 26.65
N LYS A 254 13.37 37.03 25.97
CA LYS A 254 13.67 35.62 26.30
C LYS A 254 15.17 35.31 26.17
N LYS A 255 15.83 35.91 25.18
CA LYS A 255 17.29 35.82 24.99
C LYS A 255 18.06 36.54 26.09
N ALA A 256 17.61 37.72 26.54
CA ALA A 256 18.22 38.46 27.64
C ALA A 256 18.07 37.77 29.00
N LEU A 257 16.97 37.03 29.21
CA LEU A 257 16.73 36.20 30.39
C LEU A 257 17.52 34.88 30.39
N GLY A 258 18.27 34.58 29.33
CA GLY A 258 19.01 33.33 29.19
C GLY A 258 18.10 32.10 29.05
N GLN A 259 16.84 32.29 28.64
CA GLN A 259 15.91 31.20 28.34
C GLN A 259 16.25 30.50 27.02
N VAL A 260 16.92 31.22 26.11
CA VAL A 260 17.34 30.74 24.79
C VAL A 260 18.85 30.90 24.68
N ASP A 261 19.59 29.81 24.41
CA ASP A 261 21.02 29.90 24.16
C ASP A 261 21.25 30.73 22.88
N HIS A 262 22.26 31.62 22.87
CA HIS A 262 22.53 32.51 21.73
C HIS A 262 22.73 31.74 20.40
N GLN A 263 23.24 30.51 20.51
CA GLN A 263 23.52 29.63 19.38
C GLN A 263 22.26 28.91 18.87
N THR A 264 21.32 28.51 19.75
CA THR A 264 20.04 27.92 19.34
C THR A 264 19.13 29.00 18.74
N SER A 265 19.13 30.20 19.34
CA SER A 265 18.43 31.38 18.86
C SER A 265 18.82 31.79 17.44
N ALA A 266 20.08 31.60 17.03
CA ALA A 266 20.55 31.94 15.69
C ALA A 266 20.13 30.89 14.64
N LEU A 267 20.24 29.60 14.98
CA LEU A 267 19.81 28.50 14.12
C LEU A 267 18.29 28.50 13.91
N GLU A 268 17.51 28.87 14.92
CA GLU A 268 16.05 29.01 14.80
C GLU A 268 15.63 30.10 13.82
N ILE A 269 16.37 31.22 13.70
CA ILE A 269 16.07 32.27 12.71
C ILE A 269 16.28 31.75 11.29
N GLU A 270 17.42 31.08 11.05
CA GLU A 270 17.77 30.63 9.70
C GLU A 270 16.85 29.53 9.15
N LEU A 271 16.18 28.78 10.03
CA LEU A 271 15.17 27.80 9.64
C LEU A 271 13.85 28.46 9.21
N ASP A 272 13.56 29.66 9.71
CA ASP A 272 12.34 30.42 9.38
C ASP A 272 12.52 31.33 8.14
N ASP A 273 13.76 31.63 7.74
CA ASP A 273 14.05 32.40 6.53
C ASP A 273 13.83 31.54 5.26
N GLU A 274 12.71 31.80 4.57
CA GLU A 274 12.37 31.26 3.25
C GLU A 274 13.50 31.58 2.25
N ASP A 275 14.05 30.55 1.61
CA ASP A 275 15.21 30.66 0.72
C ASP A 275 14.78 30.44 -0.72
N GLU A 276 14.45 31.55 -1.39
CA GLU A 276 13.93 31.56 -2.75
C GLU A 276 14.85 30.82 -3.75
N GLU A 277 16.17 30.85 -3.55
CA GLU A 277 17.13 30.17 -4.43
C GLU A 277 17.06 28.65 -4.29
N LEU A 278 16.95 28.15 -3.05
CA LEU A 278 16.81 26.71 -2.79
C LEU A 278 15.43 26.21 -3.20
N ASP A 279 14.38 27.03 -3.05
CA ASP A 279 13.04 26.69 -3.52
C ASP A 279 13.00 26.62 -5.05
N ALA A 280 13.65 27.56 -5.74
CA ALA A 280 13.83 27.50 -7.18
C ALA A 280 14.64 26.26 -7.61
N PHE A 281 15.67 25.86 -6.86
CA PHE A 281 16.42 24.64 -7.13
C PHE A 281 15.59 23.37 -6.89
N ASN A 282 14.79 23.33 -5.82
CA ASN A 282 13.94 22.20 -5.49
C ASN A 282 12.73 22.05 -6.43
N ALA A 283 12.27 23.15 -7.06
CA ALA A 283 11.21 23.14 -8.06
C ALA A 283 11.64 22.53 -9.41
N LEU A 284 12.95 22.39 -9.66
CA LEU A 284 13.47 21.74 -10.86
C LEU A 284 13.22 20.23 -10.83
N ALA A 285 13.15 19.61 -12.02
CA ALA A 285 13.00 18.17 -12.12
C ALA A 285 14.20 17.44 -11.46
N PRO A 286 14.01 16.24 -10.88
CA PRO A 286 15.10 15.49 -10.27
C PRO A 286 16.30 15.24 -11.20
N SER A 287 16.03 15.03 -12.49
CA SER A 287 17.05 14.87 -13.54
C SER A 287 17.90 16.13 -13.74
N GLU A 288 17.27 17.31 -13.78
CA GLU A 288 17.95 18.60 -13.93
C GLU A 288 18.79 18.93 -12.69
N ARG A 289 18.26 18.62 -11.49
CA ARG A 289 18.98 18.76 -10.22
C ARG A 289 20.23 17.88 -10.20
N LEU A 290 20.10 16.62 -10.64
CA LEU A 290 21.23 15.69 -10.76
C LEU A 290 22.27 16.22 -11.74
N HIS A 291 21.84 16.73 -12.90
CA HIS A 291 22.73 17.27 -13.91
C HIS A 291 23.55 18.45 -13.38
N LYS A 292 22.91 19.42 -12.70
CA LYS A 292 23.62 20.55 -12.07
C LYS A 292 24.64 20.10 -11.03
N LEU A 293 24.31 19.08 -10.22
CA LEU A 293 25.22 18.50 -9.24
C LEU A 293 26.42 17.80 -9.90
N VAL A 294 26.20 17.03 -10.96
CA VAL A 294 27.28 16.33 -11.68
C VAL A 294 28.19 17.34 -12.38
N MET A 295 27.63 18.42 -12.94
CA MET A 295 28.41 19.50 -13.54
C MET A 295 29.28 20.19 -12.51
N TYR A 296 28.70 20.57 -11.36
CA TYR A 296 29.45 21.14 -10.24
C TYR A 296 30.62 20.25 -9.80
N LEU A 297 30.37 18.95 -9.62
CA LEU A 297 31.40 17.98 -9.22
C LEU A 297 32.54 17.89 -10.25
N ARG A 298 32.25 18.07 -11.54
CA ARG A 298 33.25 18.03 -12.62
C ARG A 298 34.04 19.32 -12.75
N GLU A 299 33.37 20.46 -12.69
CA GLU A 299 33.99 21.76 -12.86
C GLU A 299 34.85 22.15 -11.65
N GLU A 300 34.33 21.96 -10.44
CA GLU A 300 35.00 22.41 -9.21
C GLU A 300 35.97 21.36 -8.68
N HIS A 301 35.53 20.09 -8.62
CA HIS A 301 36.29 19.01 -7.98
C HIS A 301 36.96 18.04 -8.95
N ARG A 302 36.79 18.24 -10.27
CA ARG A 302 37.24 17.30 -11.33
C ARG A 302 36.83 15.85 -11.02
N TYR A 303 35.64 15.68 -10.46
CA TYR A 303 35.14 14.41 -9.97
C TYR A 303 34.02 13.89 -10.86
N CYS A 304 34.14 12.65 -11.33
CA CYS A 304 33.05 11.98 -12.01
C CYS A 304 32.20 11.17 -11.03
N PHE A 305 30.92 11.55 -10.90
CA PHE A 305 29.94 10.84 -10.08
C PHE A 305 29.72 9.38 -10.50
N TRP A 306 29.72 9.11 -11.81
CA TRP A 306 29.44 7.78 -12.36
C TRP A 306 30.64 6.84 -12.27
N CYS A 307 31.84 7.30 -12.63
CA CYS A 307 33.10 6.56 -12.45
C CYS A 307 33.56 6.48 -10.99
N LYS A 308 33.06 7.39 -10.14
CA LYS A 308 33.44 7.56 -8.73
C LYS A 308 34.92 7.86 -8.52
N HIS A 309 35.53 8.60 -9.44
CA HIS A 309 36.94 8.94 -9.44
C HIS A 309 37.16 10.45 -9.52
N ALA A 310 38.14 10.95 -8.76
CA ALA A 310 38.62 12.32 -8.83
C ALA A 310 39.83 12.34 -9.77
N TYR A 311 39.80 13.20 -10.78
CA TYR A 311 40.86 13.36 -11.76
C TYR A 311 41.80 14.48 -11.33
N GLU A 312 43.09 14.33 -11.61
CA GLU A 312 44.10 15.33 -11.22
C GLU A 312 44.12 16.50 -12.22
N THR A 313 43.90 16.20 -13.51
CA THR A 313 43.91 17.18 -14.60
C THR A 313 42.58 17.25 -15.35
N GLU A 314 42.28 18.41 -15.93
CA GLU A 314 41.07 18.63 -16.73
C GLU A 314 41.08 17.80 -18.04
N GLU A 315 42.26 17.60 -18.64
CA GLU A 315 42.44 16.77 -19.84
C GLU A 315 42.09 15.30 -19.61
N GLU A 316 42.37 14.75 -18.42
CA GLU A 316 41.97 13.38 -18.06
C GLU A 316 40.46 13.26 -17.82
N LEU A 317 39.83 14.34 -17.36
CA LEU A 317 38.38 14.41 -17.17
C LEU A 317 37.63 14.47 -18.51
N GLU A 318 38.20 15.09 -19.54
CA GLU A 318 37.65 15.08 -20.91
C GLU A 318 37.60 13.67 -21.52
N GLY A 319 38.45 12.75 -21.04
CA GLY A 319 38.41 11.33 -21.41
C GLY A 319 37.24 10.54 -20.80
N CYS A 320 36.43 11.17 -19.94
CA CYS A 320 35.29 10.53 -19.29
C CYS A 320 34.05 10.47 -20.23
N PRO A 321 33.35 9.32 -20.36
CA PRO A 321 32.37 9.07 -21.42
C PRO A 321 31.24 10.08 -21.60
N GLY A 322 30.80 10.75 -20.53
CA GLY A 322 29.75 11.77 -20.63
C GLY A 322 29.27 12.27 -19.28
N LEU A 323 28.06 12.85 -19.21
CA LEU A 323 27.50 13.42 -17.98
C LEU A 323 26.36 12.60 -17.40
N THR A 324 25.83 11.66 -18.18
CA THR A 324 24.65 10.87 -17.83
C THR A 324 25.05 9.46 -17.41
N GLU A 325 24.12 8.75 -16.76
CA GLU A 325 24.30 7.34 -16.41
C GLU A 325 24.52 6.48 -17.66
N GLU A 326 23.74 6.76 -18.72
CA GLU A 326 23.74 6.01 -19.99
C GLU A 326 25.09 6.05 -20.72
N ASP A 327 25.87 7.13 -20.53
CA ASP A 327 27.20 7.25 -21.12
C ASP A 327 28.22 6.28 -20.49
N HIS A 328 27.92 5.74 -19.30
CA HIS A 328 28.85 4.93 -18.50
C HIS A 328 28.40 3.48 -18.30
N ASP A 329 27.31 3.05 -18.95
CA ASP A 329 26.75 1.70 -18.87
C ASP A 329 27.50 0.67 -19.74
#